data_AF-A0A359G4Y4-F1
#
_entry.id   AF-A0A359G4Y4-F1
#
_cell.length_a   1.000
_cell.length_b   1.000
_cell.length_c   1.000
_cell.angle_alpha   90.00
_cell.angle_beta   90.00
_cell.angle_gamma   90.00
#
_symmetry.space_group_name_H-M   'P 1'
#
loop_
_entity.id
_entity.type
_entity.pdbx_description
1 polymer ?
#
loop_
_entity_poly.entity_id
_entity_poly.type
_entity_poly.pdbx_seq_one_letter_code
_entity_poly.pdbx_strand_id
1 'polypeptide(L)'
;MVDIFERLEKNAGGPIGQYMAYAHGYFAFPKLEGEIGPHMLFRGKMVLNWSLNNYLGLANLPEVREADAKGAAQFGMAAPMGARMMSGQTKYHEQLER
;
A
#
# COMPACT_ATOMS: atom_id res chain seq x y z
N MET A 1 29.35 -11.98 -23.29
CA MET A 1 28.76 -11.62 -21.98
C MET A 1 28.89 -10.10 -21.89
N VAL A 2 27.78 -9.36 -21.80
CA VAL A 2 27.85 -7.89 -21.67
C VAL A 2 28.14 -7.56 -20.22
N ASP A 3 29.09 -6.67 -19.97
CA ASP A 3 29.42 -6.21 -18.63
C ASP A 3 28.20 -5.55 -17.96
N ILE A 4 28.02 -5.79 -16.66
CA ILE A 4 26.84 -5.30 -15.94
C ILE A 4 26.83 -3.77 -15.80
N PHE A 5 28.00 -3.14 -15.65
CA PHE A 5 28.12 -1.69 -15.59
C PHE A 5 27.89 -1.08 -16.96
N GLU A 6 28.43 -1.69 -18.02
CA GLU A 6 28.17 -1.27 -19.40
C GLU A 6 26.67 -1.37 -19.75
N ARG A 7 25.98 -2.41 -19.27
CA ARG A 7 24.52 -2.54 -19.42
C ARG A 7 23.77 -1.47 -18.65
N LEU A 8 24.21 -1.11 -17.44
CA LEU A 8 23.57 -0.06 -16.65
C LEU A 8 23.78 1.32 -17.26
N GLU A 9 24.97 1.63 -17.77
CA GLU A 9 25.25 2.89 -18.48
C GLU A 9 24.39 3.03 -19.74
N LYS A 10 24.30 1.96 -20.54
CA LYS A 10 23.58 2.00 -21.82
C LYS A 10 22.07 1.78 -21.69
N ASN A 11 21.62 1.10 -20.64
CA ASN A 11 20.23 0.68 -20.48
C ASN A 11 19.85 0.48 -19.00
N ALA A 12 19.97 1.53 -18.20
CA ALA A 12 19.53 1.57 -16.81
C ALA A 12 18.03 1.26 -16.69
N GLY A 13 17.70 -0.02 -16.44
CA GLY A 13 16.33 -0.51 -16.22
C GLY A 13 15.70 -1.28 -17.39
N GLY A 14 16.43 -1.55 -18.47
CA GLY A 14 15.95 -2.41 -19.55
C GLY A 14 14.78 -1.82 -20.35
N PRO A 15 13.97 -2.67 -21.03
CA PRO A 15 12.85 -2.23 -21.86
C PRO A 15 11.78 -1.39 -21.14
N ILE A 16 11.73 -1.43 -19.81
CA ILE A 16 10.84 -0.59 -19.00
C ILE A 16 11.58 0.66 -18.49
N GLY A 17 12.87 0.54 -18.18
CA GLY A 17 13.71 1.63 -17.67
C GLY A 17 13.84 2.82 -18.62
N GLN A 18 13.77 2.58 -19.93
CA GLN A 18 13.71 3.66 -20.94
C GLN A 18 12.57 4.67 -20.71
N TYR A 19 11.55 4.28 -19.94
CA TYR A 19 10.39 5.12 -19.63
C TYR A 19 10.49 5.84 -18.29
N MET A 20 11.51 5.54 -17.48
CA MET A 20 11.63 6.00 -16.10
C MET A 20 11.55 7.53 -15.98
N ALA A 21 12.26 8.25 -16.84
CA ALA A 21 12.34 9.72 -16.79
C ALA A 21 10.99 10.42 -17.02
N TYR A 22 10.10 9.85 -17.85
CA TYR A 22 8.78 10.45 -18.08
C TYR A 22 7.68 9.84 -17.21
N ALA A 23 7.80 8.56 -16.85
CA ALA A 23 6.73 7.83 -16.19
C ALA A 23 6.69 8.09 -14.68
N HIS A 24 7.85 8.27 -14.05
CA HIS A 24 7.96 8.38 -12.60
C HIS A 24 7.19 9.57 -12.04
N GLY A 25 6.39 9.32 -11.00
CA GLY A 25 5.57 10.32 -10.32
C GLY A 25 4.31 10.76 -11.09
N TYR A 26 4.03 10.20 -12.26
CA TYR A 26 2.75 10.39 -12.96
C TYR A 26 2.10 9.06 -13.34
N PHE A 27 2.72 8.31 -14.25
CA PHE A 27 2.19 7.02 -14.71
C PHE A 27 2.66 5.85 -13.84
N ALA A 28 3.89 5.96 -13.30
CA ALA A 28 4.45 5.02 -12.35
C ALA A 28 4.65 5.75 -11.02
N PHE A 29 4.30 5.09 -9.90
CA PHE A 29 4.39 5.66 -8.56
C PHE A 29 3.71 7.04 -8.42
N PRO A 30 2.45 7.21 -8.86
CA PRO A 30 1.72 8.46 -8.65
C PRO A 30 1.55 8.73 -7.14
N LYS A 31 1.71 10.00 -6.76
CA LYS A 31 1.51 10.45 -5.38
C LYS A 31 0.09 11.00 -5.24
N LEU A 32 -0.83 10.12 -4.89
CA LEU A 32 -2.19 10.49 -4.51
C LEU A 32 -2.19 10.81 -3.00
N GLU A 33 -2.93 11.85 -2.63
CA GLU A 33 -3.01 12.36 -1.27
C GLU A 33 -4.46 12.49 -0.82
N GLY A 34 -4.64 12.56 0.51
CA GLY A 34 -5.94 12.66 1.17
C GLY A 34 -6.55 11.31 1.53
N GLU A 35 -7.82 11.35 1.90
CA GLU A 35 -8.62 10.18 2.24
C GLU A 35 -8.77 9.23 1.05
N ILE A 36 -8.73 7.91 1.29
CA ILE A 36 -8.80 6.92 0.20
C ILE A 36 -10.21 6.85 -0.37
N GLY A 37 -10.41 7.21 -1.63
CA GLY A 37 -11.75 7.19 -2.20
C GLY A 37 -11.80 7.41 -3.71
N PRO A 38 -13.02 7.50 -4.27
CA PRO A 38 -13.23 7.74 -5.70
C PRO A 38 -12.72 9.11 -6.15
N HIS A 39 -12.54 10.07 -5.23
CA HIS A 39 -11.91 11.35 -5.48
C HIS A 39 -10.70 11.50 -4.58
N MET A 40 -9.53 11.80 -5.16
CA MET A 40 -8.28 11.99 -4.42
C MET A 40 -7.51 13.18 -4.98
N LEU A 41 -6.58 13.71 -4.19
CA LEU A 41 -5.71 14.81 -4.61
C LEU A 41 -4.52 14.23 -5.38
N PHE A 42 -4.29 14.71 -6.60
CA PHE A 42 -3.13 14.36 -7.41
C PHE A 42 -2.51 15.64 -7.97
N ARG A 43 -1.26 15.92 -7.58
CA ARG A 43 -0.53 17.15 -7.96
C ARG A 43 -1.34 18.43 -7.72
N GLY A 44 -1.96 18.53 -6.54
CA GLY A 44 -2.76 19.69 -6.15
C GLY A 44 -4.12 19.81 -6.84
N LYS A 45 -4.54 18.82 -7.61
CA LYS A 45 -5.85 18.80 -8.28
C LYS A 45 -6.69 17.61 -7.81
N MET A 46 -7.97 17.85 -7.55
CA MET A 46 -8.90 16.76 -7.28
C MET A 46 -9.19 15.99 -8.58
N VAL A 47 -9.01 14.67 -8.54
CA VAL A 47 -9.21 13.77 -9.68
C VAL A 47 -10.06 12.58 -9.29
N LEU A 48 -10.73 11.98 -10.27
CA LEU A 48 -11.36 10.67 -10.11
C LEU A 48 -10.26 9.59 -10.06
N ASN A 49 -10.26 8.78 -9.00
CA ASN A 49 -9.38 7.64 -8.85
C ASN A 49 -10.12 6.36 -9.29
N TRP A 50 -9.63 5.75 -10.37
CA TRP A 50 -10.14 4.48 -10.91
C TRP A 50 -9.29 3.26 -10.50
N SER A 51 -8.18 3.50 -9.79
CA SER A 51 -7.15 2.51 -9.49
C SER A 51 -7.04 2.27 -7.98
N LEU A 52 -8.17 2.05 -7.31
CA LEU A 52 -8.23 1.64 -5.89
C LEU A 52 -8.99 0.32 -5.73
N ASN A 53 -8.61 -0.44 -4.70
CA ASN A 53 -9.28 -1.69 -4.32
C ASN A 53 -10.27 -1.51 -3.15
N ASN A 54 -10.59 -0.27 -2.77
CA ASN A 54 -11.55 0.04 -1.72
C ASN A 54 -12.99 0.12 -2.30
N TYR A 55 -13.44 -0.98 -2.91
CA TYR A 55 -14.68 -1.04 -3.71
C TYR A 55 -15.94 -0.63 -2.95
N LEU A 56 -16.03 -1.01 -1.68
CA LEU A 56 -17.17 -0.72 -0.81
C LEU A 56 -16.97 0.51 0.08
N GLY A 57 -15.82 1.19 -0.02
CA GLY A 57 -15.52 2.36 0.80
C GLY A 57 -15.15 2.06 2.26
N LEU A 58 -15.01 0.78 2.64
CA LEU A 58 -14.82 0.35 4.04
C LEU A 58 -13.58 0.95 4.70
N ALA A 59 -12.53 1.24 3.94
CA ALA A 59 -11.26 1.76 4.49
C ALA A 59 -11.42 3.12 5.23
N ASN A 60 -12.45 3.91 4.91
CA ASN A 60 -12.71 5.19 5.58
C ASN A 60 -13.87 5.12 6.57
N LEU A 61 -14.52 3.97 6.75
CA LEU A 61 -15.65 3.88 7.67
C LEU A 61 -15.19 4.21 9.10
N PRO A 62 -15.92 5.07 9.84
CA PRO A 62 -15.52 5.47 11.19
C PRO A 62 -15.28 4.30 12.13
N GLU A 63 -16.15 3.29 12.08
CA GLU A 63 -16.06 2.07 12.90
C GLU A 63 -14.81 1.24 12.60
N VAL A 64 -14.37 1.17 11.34
CA VAL A 64 -13.15 0.45 10.94
C VAL A 64 -11.92 1.20 11.45
N ARG A 65 -11.84 2.51 11.23
CA ARG A 65 -10.72 3.33 11.71
C ARG A 65 -10.64 3.39 13.23
N GLU A 66 -11.79 3.37 13.90
CA GLU A 66 -11.86 3.29 15.35
C GLU A 66 -11.35 1.92 15.86
N ALA A 67 -11.73 0.82 15.20
CA ALA A 67 -11.20 -0.51 15.52
C ALA A 67 -9.67 -0.58 15.31
N ASP A 68 -9.15 -0.02 14.21
CA ASP A 68 -7.70 0.07 13.94
C ASP A 68 -6.98 0.85 15.04
N ALA A 69 -7.48 2.03 15.41
CA ALA A 69 -6.86 2.88 16.44
C ALA A 69 -6.86 2.20 17.81
N LYS A 70 -7.98 1.56 18.19
CA LYS A 70 -8.09 0.80 19.45
C LYS A 70 -7.16 -0.41 19.46
N GLY A 71 -7.13 -1.17 18.37
CA GLY A 71 -6.24 -2.32 18.21
C GLY A 71 -4.77 -1.91 18.33
N ALA A 72 -4.37 -0.85 17.64
CA ALA A 72 -3.03 -0.28 17.72
C ALA A 72 -2.66 0.16 19.14
N ALA A 73 -3.56 0.86 19.84
CA ALA A 73 -3.31 1.30 21.21
C ALA A 73 -3.22 0.14 22.21
N GLN A 74 -4.02 -0.91 22.01
CA GLN A 74 -4.10 -2.05 22.93
C GLN A 74 -2.96 -3.06 22.71
N PHE A 75 -2.61 -3.34 21.45
CA PHE A 75 -1.70 -4.44 21.10
C PHE A 75 -0.38 -3.95 20.47
N GLY A 76 -0.29 -2.67 20.09
CA GLY A 76 0.76 -2.22 19.19
C GLY A 76 0.66 -2.90 17.82
N MET A 77 1.73 -2.83 17.03
CA MET A 77 1.81 -3.46 15.70
C MET A 77 2.58 -4.78 15.69
N ALA A 78 2.97 -5.25 16.87
CA ALA A 78 3.87 -6.39 17.05
C ALA A 78 3.24 -7.54 17.84
N ALA A 79 2.19 -7.29 18.62
CA ALA A 79 1.56 -8.32 19.44
C ALA A 79 0.36 -8.98 18.74
N PRO A 80 0.15 -10.29 18.92
CA PRO A 80 1.15 -11.24 19.40
C PRO A 80 2.20 -11.51 18.31
N MET A 81 3.46 -11.71 18.71
CA MET A 81 4.53 -12.03 17.76
C MET A 81 4.73 -13.55 17.68
N GLY A 82 4.70 -14.11 16.47
CA GLY A 82 5.03 -15.50 16.19
C GLY A 82 4.04 -16.20 15.24
N ALA A 83 4.34 -17.44 14.87
CA ALA A 83 3.40 -18.27 14.12
C ALA A 83 2.16 -18.62 14.97
N ARG A 84 1.00 -18.84 14.33
CA ARG A 84 -0.26 -19.22 15.00
C ARG A 84 -0.09 -20.49 15.87
N MET A 85 0.76 -21.43 15.45
CA MET A 85 1.04 -22.67 16.19
C MET A 85 1.84 -22.46 17.48
N MET A 86 2.56 -21.34 17.61
CA MET A 86 3.43 -21.04 18.74
C MET A 86 2.80 -19.94 19.60
N SER A 87 3.29 -18.70 19.47
CA SER A 87 2.90 -17.56 20.28
C SER A 87 1.99 -16.57 19.57
N GLY A 88 1.63 -16.79 18.31
CA GLY A 88 0.88 -15.84 17.47
C GLY A 88 -0.64 -15.96 17.51
N GLN A 89 -1.20 -16.94 18.22
CA GLN A 89 -2.65 -17.18 18.25
C GLN A 89 -3.36 -16.32 19.31
N THR A 90 -4.54 -15.77 18.97
CA THR A 90 -5.37 -15.00 19.92
C THR A 90 -6.83 -15.37 19.79
N LYS A 91 -7.61 -15.10 20.85
CA LYS A 91 -9.08 -15.21 20.83
C LYS A 91 -9.73 -14.35 19.74
N TYR A 92 -9.11 -13.25 19.32
CA TYR A 92 -9.66 -12.36 18.29
C TYR A 92 -9.50 -12.93 16.89
N HIS A 93 -8.43 -13.71 16.65
CA HIS A 93 -8.30 -14.48 15.40
C HIS A 93 -9.43 -15.51 15.29
N GLU A 94 -9.68 -16.27 16.37
CA GLU A 94 -10.75 -17.27 16.40
C GLU A 94 -12.14 -16.64 16.34
N GLN A 95 -12.31 -15.42 16.86
CA GLN A 95 -13.56 -14.67 16.74
C GLN A 95 -13.83 -14.26 15.30
N LEU A 96 -12.81 -13.85 14.54
CA LEU A 96 -12.94 -13.48 13.14
C LEU A 96 -13.19 -14.69 12.23
N GLU A 97 -12.66 -15.86 12.58
CA GLU A 97 -12.79 -17.10 11.81
C GLU A 97 -14.18 -17.76 11.94
N ARG A 98 -15.01 -17.30 12.87
CA ARG A 98 -16.38 -17.78 13.10
C ARG A 98 -17.40 -16.90 12.39
#